data_AF-A0A7S2TEG2-F1
#
_entry.id   AF-A0A7S2TEG2-F1
#
_cell.length_a   1.000
_cell.length_b   1.000
_cell.length_c   1.000
_cell.angle_alpha   90.00
_cell.angle_beta   90.00
_cell.angle_gamma   90.00
#
_symmetry.space_group_name_H-M   'P 1'
#
loop_
_entity.id
_entity.type
_entity.pdbx_description
1 polymer ?
#
loop_
_entity_poly.entity_id
_entity_poly.type
_entity_poly.pdbx_seq_one_letter_code
_entity_poly.pdbx_strand_id
1 'polypeptide(L)'
;KRRYGSYYCWHGSNPHNWHSILKTGLKVMSGSKYQANGAAYGAGIYVSPNFSVASGYSRYYYNNNNRRKNKKNRETFTSAICLCEIVDHKNIKKNNTIYVVP
;
A
#
# COMPACT_ATOMS: atom_id res chain seq x y z
N LYS A 1 -0.96 2.81 -22.94
CA LYS A 1 0.34 3.32 -23.46
C LYS A 1 0.17 4.27 -24.65
N ARG A 2 -0.56 3.93 -25.72
CA ARG A 2 -0.61 4.76 -26.95
C ARG A 2 -1.45 6.05 -26.88
N ARG A 3 -2.29 6.22 -25.84
CA ARG A 3 -3.17 7.41 -25.65
C ARG A 3 -2.83 8.26 -24.42
N TYR A 4 -2.21 7.63 -23.42
CA TYR A 4 -1.78 8.22 -22.15
C TYR A 4 -0.47 7.57 -21.75
N GLY A 5 0.44 8.37 -21.18
CA GLY A 5 1.68 7.89 -20.58
C GLY A 5 1.43 7.03 -19.34
N SER A 6 2.51 6.52 -18.75
CA SER A 6 2.47 5.82 -17.47
C SER A 6 3.70 6.16 -16.64
N TYR A 7 3.57 6.00 -15.33
CA TYR A 7 4.66 6.17 -14.37
C TYR A 7 4.55 5.12 -13.27
N TYR A 8 5.63 4.90 -12.54
CA TYR A 8 5.66 3.93 -11.46
C TYR A 8 5.40 4.60 -10.10
N CYS A 9 4.64 3.91 -9.25
CA CYS A 9 4.42 4.30 -7.85
C CYS A 9 4.47 3.07 -6.95
N TRP A 10 4.84 3.29 -5.69
CA TRP A 10 4.89 2.30 -4.65
C TRP A 10 3.55 2.20 -3.92
N HIS A 11 3.15 0.97 -3.59
CA HIS A 11 2.05 0.70 -2.67
C HIS A 11 2.52 -0.22 -1.54
N GLY A 12 2.32 0.22 -0.31
CA GLY A 12 2.58 -0.57 0.88
C GLY A 12 1.28 -1.08 1.48
N SER A 13 1.31 -2.33 1.96
CA SER A 13 0.21 -2.93 2.70
C SER A 13 0.75 -3.87 3.76
N ASN A 14 -0.03 -4.10 4.81
CA ASN A 14 0.33 -5.05 5.85
C ASN A 14 0.58 -6.45 5.23
N PRO A 15 1.65 -7.17 5.64
CA PRO A 15 1.94 -8.56 5.31
C PRO A 15 0.73 -9.46 5.04
N HIS A 16 -0.30 -9.44 5.90
CA HIS A 16 -1.46 -10.33 5.77
C HIS A 16 -2.37 -10.02 4.56
N ASN A 17 -2.31 -8.81 3.99
CA ASN A 17 -3.12 -8.43 2.84
C ASN A 17 -2.55 -8.96 1.51
N TRP A 18 -1.25 -9.23 1.45
CA TRP A 18 -0.57 -9.58 0.20
C TRP A 18 -1.09 -10.85 -0.43
N HIS A 19 -1.54 -11.83 0.35
CA HIS A 19 -2.18 -13.03 -0.20
C HIS A 19 -3.41 -12.68 -1.07
N SER A 20 -4.24 -11.75 -0.61
CA SER A 20 -5.43 -11.31 -1.36
C SER A 20 -5.08 -10.38 -2.53
N ILE A 21 -4.11 -9.47 -2.33
CA ILE A 21 -3.64 -8.55 -3.36
C ILE A 21 -3.04 -9.31 -4.54
N LEU A 22 -2.20 -10.32 -4.29
CA LEU A 22 -1.57 -11.11 -5.34
C LEU A 22 -2.59 -11.93 -6.14
N LYS A 23 -3.67 -12.41 -5.50
CA LYS A 23 -4.72 -13.18 -6.17
C LYS A 23 -5.74 -12.33 -6.91
N THR A 24 -6.05 -11.14 -6.40
CA THR A 24 -7.21 -10.36 -6.86
C THR A 24 -6.91 -8.93 -7.29
N GLY A 25 -5.63 -8.54 -7.28
CA GLY A 25 -5.19 -7.18 -7.52
C GLY A 25 -5.45 -6.24 -6.34
N LEU A 26 -4.97 -5.00 -6.49
CA LEU A 26 -5.34 -3.92 -5.60
C LEU A 26 -6.80 -3.51 -5.84
N LYS A 27 -7.53 -3.28 -4.75
CA LYS A 27 -8.95 -2.90 -4.78
C LYS A 27 -9.17 -1.66 -3.94
N VAL A 28 -10.18 -0.88 -4.32
CA VAL A 28 -10.64 0.25 -3.51
C VAL A 28 -11.35 -0.30 -2.27
N MET A 29 -10.73 -0.12 -1.11
CA MET A 29 -11.31 -0.54 0.18
C MET A 29 -11.94 0.62 0.95
N SER A 30 -11.86 1.86 0.42
CA SER A 30 -12.46 3.04 1.03
C SER A 30 -13.96 2.86 1.25
N GLY A 31 -14.46 3.18 2.44
CA GLY A 31 -15.86 3.00 2.85
C GLY A 31 -16.26 1.55 3.16
N SER A 32 -15.39 0.57 2.95
CA SER A 32 -15.66 -0.82 3.29
C SER A 32 -15.27 -1.15 4.74
N LYS A 33 -15.77 -2.28 5.26
CA LYS A 33 -15.34 -2.82 6.57
C LYS A 33 -13.85 -3.18 6.67
N TYR A 34 -13.15 -3.24 5.53
CA TYR A 34 -11.72 -3.54 5.45
C TYR A 34 -10.86 -2.27 5.27
N GLN A 35 -11.47 -1.08 5.34
CA GLN A 35 -10.73 0.18 5.33
C GLN A 35 -9.84 0.25 6.58
N ALA A 36 -8.52 0.12 6.39
CA ALA A 36 -7.57 0.20 7.50
C ALA A 36 -7.31 1.65 7.98
N ASN A 37 -7.30 2.61 7.05
CA ASN A 37 -7.08 4.03 7.32
C ASN A 37 -8.18 4.86 6.67
N GLY A 38 -8.47 6.04 7.21
CA GLY A 38 -9.39 6.99 6.59
C GLY A 38 -9.01 7.35 5.14
N ALA A 39 -9.98 7.86 4.38
CA ALA A 39 -9.81 8.27 2.98
C ALA A 39 -9.56 9.79 2.86
N ALA A 40 -8.51 10.30 3.51
CA ALA A 40 -8.27 11.74 3.68
C ALA A 40 -8.15 12.54 2.37
N TYR A 41 -7.64 11.91 1.29
CA TYR A 41 -7.51 12.52 -0.04
C TYR A 41 -8.56 11.99 -1.03
N GLY A 42 -9.61 11.36 -0.52
CA GLY A 42 -10.69 10.74 -1.29
C GLY A 42 -10.62 9.22 -1.33
N ALA A 43 -11.71 8.60 -1.80
CA ALA A 43 -11.81 7.15 -1.97
C ALA A 43 -10.94 6.67 -3.14
N GLY A 44 -10.19 5.58 -2.92
CA GLY A 44 -9.34 4.98 -3.95
C GLY A 44 -8.19 4.16 -3.38
N ILE A 45 -7.31 3.70 -4.26
CA ILE A 45 -6.06 3.02 -3.94
C ILE A 45 -4.96 4.09 -3.77
N TYR A 46 -4.33 4.09 -2.60
CA TYR A 46 -3.29 5.05 -2.26
C TYR A 46 -1.92 4.50 -2.70
N VAL A 47 -1.21 5.27 -3.52
CA VAL A 47 0.14 4.97 -4.01
C VAL A 47 1.04 6.19 -3.85
N SER A 48 2.36 6.00 -3.89
CA SER A 48 3.32 7.10 -3.75
C SER A 48 4.52 6.93 -4.67
N PRO A 49 5.02 7.98 -5.34
CA PRO A 49 6.32 7.93 -5.99
C PRO A 49 7.47 7.79 -4.96
N ASN A 50 7.23 8.11 -3.68
CA ASN A 50 8.22 8.03 -2.61
C ASN A 50 8.11 6.68 -1.87
N PHE A 51 9.18 5.89 -1.95
CA PHE A 51 9.27 4.58 -1.29
C PHE A 51 9.09 4.67 0.24
N SER A 52 9.58 5.73 0.89
CA SER A 52 9.49 5.90 2.34
C SER A 52 8.04 6.03 2.81
N VAL A 53 7.22 6.76 2.03
CA VAL A 53 5.78 6.93 2.30
C VAL A 53 5.08 5.57 2.23
N ALA A 54 5.27 4.82 1.14
CA ALA A 54 4.68 3.49 0.99
C ALA A 54 5.19 2.50 2.05
N SER A 55 6.47 2.58 2.42
CA SER A 55 7.08 1.73 3.46
C SER A 55 6.47 1.95 4.84
N GLY A 56 5.93 3.14 5.12
CA GLY A 56 5.18 3.40 6.34
C GLY A 56 3.94 2.50 6.48
N TYR A 57 3.34 2.11 5.35
CA TYR A 57 2.12 1.29 5.29
C TYR A 57 2.40 -0.22 5.12
N SER A 58 3.66 -0.63 5.00
CA SER A 58 4.03 -2.04 4.79
C SER A 58 4.36 -2.82 6.06
N ARG A 59 4.40 -2.15 7.22
CA ARG A 59 4.89 -2.74 8.47
C ARG A 59 3.77 -3.35 9.29
N TYR A 60 4.07 -4.47 9.95
CA TYR A 60 3.25 -4.98 11.03
C TYR A 60 3.45 -4.13 12.29
N TYR A 61 2.37 -3.74 12.97
CA TYR A 61 2.48 -3.06 14.26
C TYR A 61 2.85 -4.09 15.34
N TYR A 62 4.15 -4.34 15.51
CA TYR A 62 4.65 -5.23 16.56
C TYR A 62 4.73 -4.48 17.88
N ASN A 63 3.96 -4.93 18.87
CA ASN A 63 4.07 -4.41 20.24
C ASN A 63 5.42 -4.84 20.85
N ASN A 64 6.28 -3.86 21.15
CA ASN A 64 7.67 -4.07 21.58
C ASN A 64 7.81 -4.91 22.87
N ASN A 65 6.75 -5.03 23.66
CA ASN A 65 6.73 -5.78 24.92
C ASN A 65 6.98 -7.30 24.76
N ASN A 66 6.77 -7.85 23.56
CA ASN A 66 6.93 -9.29 23.29
C ASN A 66 8.31 -9.68 22.71
N ARG A 67 9.22 -8.71 22.47
CA ARG A 67 10.55 -8.96 21.88
C ARG A 67 11.43 -9.93 22.67
N ARG A 68 11.21 -10.06 23.97
CA ARG A 68 12.07 -10.88 24.85
C ARG A 68 11.74 -12.37 24.86
N LYS A 69 10.54 -12.80 24.43
CA LYS A 69 10.11 -14.19 24.65
C LYS A 69 10.38 -15.18 23.50
N ASN A 70 10.47 -14.74 22.25
CA ASN A 70 10.51 -15.67 21.10
C ASN A 70 11.64 -15.35 20.11
N LYS A 71 12.89 -15.58 20.53
CA LYS A 71 14.11 -15.36 19.74
C LYS A 71 14.52 -16.55 18.85
N LYS A 72 13.74 -17.63 18.80
CA LYS A 72 14.08 -18.85 18.04
C LYS A 72 13.37 -18.88 16.68
N ASN A 73 14.16 -18.68 15.62
CA ASN A 73 13.93 -19.13 14.24
C ASN A 73 12.52 -18.99 13.65
N ARG A 74 12.03 -17.75 13.50
CA ARG A 74 11.02 -17.47 12.47
C ARG A 74 11.56 -16.38 11.58
N GLU A 75 11.80 -16.69 10.30
CA GLU A 75 11.84 -15.66 9.27
C GLU A 75 10.45 -15.03 9.23
N THR A 76 10.25 -14.01 10.06
CA THR A 76 8.99 -13.29 10.09
C THR A 76 8.96 -12.40 8.87
N PHE A 77 8.01 -12.64 7.96
CA PHE A 77 7.74 -11.73 6.85
C PHE A 77 7.34 -10.36 7.43
N THR A 78 8.29 -9.43 7.45
CA THR A 78 8.18 -8.17 8.21
C THR A 78 7.48 -7.07 7.43
N SER A 79 7.63 -7.09 6.09
CA SER A 79 7.06 -6.09 5.20
C SER A 79 7.11 -6.56 3.75
N ALA A 80 6.11 -6.13 2.97
CA ALA A 80 6.18 -6.15 1.51
C ALA A 80 5.55 -4.89 0.92
N ILE A 81 6.07 -4.51 -0.25
CA ILE A 81 5.72 -3.30 -1.00
C ILE A 81 5.69 -3.73 -2.46
N CYS A 82 4.73 -3.22 -3.25
CA CYS A 82 4.74 -3.41 -4.69
C CYS A 82 5.06 -2.12 -5.43
N LEU A 83 5.63 -2.28 -6.61
CA LEU A 83 5.79 -1.24 -7.61
C LEU A 83 4.69 -1.41 -8.65
N CYS A 84 3.85 -0.39 -8.83
CA CYS A 84 2.72 -0.40 -9.76
C CYS A 84 2.99 0.54 -10.92
N GLU A 85 2.76 0.07 -12.15
CA GLU A 85 2.63 0.95 -13.32
C GLU A 85 1.26 1.61 -13.29
N ILE A 86 1.22 2.93 -13.21
CA ILE A 86 0.01 3.75 -13.13
C ILE A 86 -0.18 4.48 -14.46
N VAL A 87 -1.35 4.37 -15.06
CA VAL A 87 -1.71 5.12 -16.27
C VAL A 87 -1.91 6.59 -15.91
N ASP A 88 -1.24 7.50 -16.62
CA ASP A 88 -1.42 8.92 -16.38
C ASP A 88 -2.79 9.39 -16.85
N HIS A 89 -3.67 9.67 -15.91
CA HIS A 89 -5.07 9.99 -16.19
C HIS A 89 -5.56 11.09 -15.26
N LYS A 90 -6.42 11.98 -15.79
CA LYS A 90 -6.93 13.17 -15.07
C LYS A 90 -7.73 12.86 -13.79
N ASN A 91 -8.20 11.63 -13.63
CA ASN A 91 -8.98 11.22 -12.46
C ASN A 91 -8.10 10.84 -11.26
N ILE A 92 -6.78 10.75 -11.43
CA ILE A 92 -5.85 10.47 -10.32
C ILE A 92 -5.68 11.74 -9.51
N LYS A 93 -6.03 11.68 -8.22
CA LYS A 93 -5.85 12.81 -7.31
C LYS A 93 -4.42 12.78 -6.78
N LYS A 94 -3.65 13.85 -7.01
CA LYS A 94 -2.24 13.96 -6.58
C LYS A 94 -2.16 15.01 -5.47
N ASN A 95 -1.72 14.62 -4.27
CA ASN A 95 -1.42 15.52 -3.17
C ASN A 95 0.01 15.29 -2.68
N ASN A 96 0.92 16.18 -3.09
CA ASN A 96 2.35 16.07 -2.82
C ASN A 96 2.90 14.70 -3.24
N THR A 97 3.27 13.83 -2.28
CA THR A 97 3.75 12.47 -2.53
C THR A 97 2.67 11.40 -2.40
N ILE A 98 1.39 11.74 -2.29
CA ILE A 98 0.29 10.79 -2.09
C ILE A 98 -0.67 10.88 -3.28
N TYR A 99 -0.80 9.79 -4.03
CA TYR A 99 -1.67 9.71 -5.19
C TYR A 99 -2.81 8.74 -4.88
N VAL A 100 -4.03 9.13 -5.23
CA VAL A 100 -5.24 8.31 -5.09
C VAL A 100 -5.72 7.90 -6.47
N VAL A 101 -5.63 6.60 -6.74
CA VAL A 101 -6.11 5.97 -7.97
C VAL A 101 -7.55 5.52 -7.72
N PRO A 102 -8.54 6.05 -8.47
CA PRO A 102 -9.94 5.71 -8.29
C PRO A 102 -10.27 4.28 -8.71
#